data_AF-A0A2U3Z8R7-F1
#
_entry.id   AF-A0A2U3Z8R7-F1
#
_cell.length_a   1.000
_cell.length_b   1.000
_cell.length_c   1.000
_cell.angle_alpha   90.00
_cell.angle_beta   90.00
_cell.angle_gamma   90.00
#
_symmetry.space_group_name_H-M   'P 1'
#
loop_
_entity.id
_entity.type
_entity.pdbx_description
1 polymer ?
#
loop_
_entity_poly.entity_id
_entity_poly.type
_entity_poly.pdbx_seq_one_letter_code
_entity_poly.pdbx_strand_id
1 'polypeptide(L)'
;MGVQGFQDYIEKHCPSAVVPVELQKLARGSLVGGGRQRPPHTPLRLLVDADNCLHRLYGGFYTDWVSGGQWNHMLGYLAALAKACFGGNIELFVFFNGALEKARLHEWVKRQGNERQTAQQIVSHVQNKGTPPPKVWFLPPVCMAHCIRLALIRFHVK
;
A
#
# COMPACT_ATOMS: atom_id res chain seq x y z
N MET A 1 -3.68 -10.05 6.05
CA MET A 1 -3.22 -11.24 6.78
C MET A 1 -2.16 -10.81 7.78
N GLY A 2 -2.02 -11.53 8.89
CA GLY A 2 -0.97 -11.27 9.84
C GLY A 2 -1.18 -12.09 11.10
N VAL A 3 -0.12 -12.23 11.88
CA VAL A 3 -0.22 -12.75 13.24
C VAL A 3 -0.74 -11.61 14.11
N GLN A 4 -1.95 -11.78 14.66
CA GLN A 4 -2.60 -10.74 15.47
C GLN A 4 -1.72 -10.39 16.69
N GLY A 5 -1.49 -9.09 16.90
CA GLY A 5 -0.67 -8.59 18.02
C GLY A 5 0.83 -8.82 17.88
N PHE A 6 1.31 -9.33 16.74
CA PHE A 6 2.73 -9.63 16.55
C PHE A 6 3.62 -8.39 16.59
N GLN A 7 3.20 -7.30 15.95
CA GLN A 7 3.91 -6.02 15.99
C GLN A 7 4.03 -5.51 17.44
N ASP A 8 2.89 -5.41 18.16
CA ASP A 8 2.88 -4.99 19.56
C ASP A 8 3.76 -5.87 20.46
N TYR A 9 3.78 -7.18 20.21
CA TYR A 9 4.61 -8.11 20.96
C TYR A 9 6.10 -7.84 20.73
N ILE A 10 6.53 -7.73 19.47
CA ILE A 10 7.94 -7.47 19.12
C ILE A 10 8.39 -6.11 19.65
N GLU A 11 7.60 -5.06 19.47
CA GLU A 11 7.96 -3.72 19.93
C GLU A 11 8.12 -3.65 21.46
N LYS A 12 7.33 -4.42 22.21
CA LYS A 12 7.38 -4.43 23.69
C LYS A 12 8.41 -5.39 24.27
N HIS A 13 8.61 -6.56 23.66
CA HIS A 13 9.39 -7.66 24.25
C HIS A 13 10.69 -7.96 23.50
N CYS A 14 10.87 -7.43 22.28
CA CYS A 14 12.04 -7.67 21.44
C CYS A 14 12.60 -6.36 20.86
N PRO A 15 12.99 -5.38 21.70
CA PRO A 15 13.38 -4.05 21.23
C PRO A 15 14.62 -4.08 20.31
N SER A 16 15.49 -5.07 20.46
CA SER A 16 16.64 -5.27 19.56
C SER A 16 16.26 -5.71 18.14
N ALA A 17 15.04 -6.24 17.94
CA ALA A 17 14.52 -6.62 16.64
C ALA A 17 13.79 -5.47 15.92
N VAL A 18 13.62 -4.31 16.58
CA VAL A 18 12.95 -3.14 16.01
C VAL A 18 13.97 -2.04 15.79
N VAL A 19 14.11 -1.62 14.53
CA VAL A 19 15.03 -0.55 14.16
C VAL A 19 14.28 0.48 13.32
N PRO A 20 14.22 1.76 13.74
CA PRO A 20 13.68 2.82 12.90
C PRO A 20 14.65 3.05 11.73
N VAL A 21 14.12 3.04 10.51
CA VAL A 21 14.91 3.20 9.28
C VAL A 21 14.39 4.37 8.47
N GLU A 22 15.30 5.25 8.09
CA GLU A 22 15.04 6.25 7.05
C GLU A 22 15.54 5.70 5.71
N LEU A 23 14.61 5.35 4.83
CA LEU A 23 14.91 4.63 3.59
C LEU A 23 15.94 5.35 2.71
N GLN A 24 15.90 6.69 2.66
CA GLN A 24 16.87 7.48 1.89
C GLN A 24 18.28 7.43 2.48
N LYS A 25 18.42 7.41 3.82
CA LYS A 25 19.72 7.23 4.47
C LYS A 25 20.26 5.83 4.23
N LEU A 26 19.40 4.83 4.34
CA LEU A 26 19.75 3.44 4.04
C LEU A 26 20.23 3.29 2.59
N ALA A 27 19.51 3.88 1.64
CA ALA A 27 19.86 3.86 0.21
C ALA A 27 21.15 4.60 -0.15
N ARG A 28 21.63 5.50 0.72
CA ARG A 28 22.91 6.21 0.58
C ARG A 28 24.08 5.52 1.27
N GLY A 29 23.84 4.37 1.91
CA GLY A 29 24.89 3.61 2.61
C GLY A 29 25.20 4.15 4.02
N SER A 30 24.36 5.02 4.57
CA SER A 30 24.40 5.33 6.00
C SER A 30 23.77 4.16 6.76
N LEU A 31 24.62 3.23 7.22
CA LEU A 31 24.20 2.12 8.07
C LEU A 31 23.58 2.62 9.37
N VAL A 32 22.53 1.93 9.82
CA VAL A 32 22.11 1.97 11.21
C VAL A 32 23.08 1.09 12.01
N GLY A 33 23.95 1.69 12.81
CA GLY A 33 25.02 1.00 13.54
C GLY A 33 26.35 1.04 12.78
N GLY A 34 27.33 1.75 13.35
CA GLY A 34 28.55 2.16 12.65
C GLY A 34 29.40 1.02 12.09
N GLY A 35 29.95 1.24 10.89
CA GLY A 35 31.07 0.45 10.39
C GLY A 35 30.96 0.00 8.93
N ARG A 36 30.98 0.95 7.98
CA ARG A 36 31.66 0.91 6.66
C ARG A 36 31.03 1.95 5.72
N GLN A 37 31.79 3.00 5.40
CA GLN A 37 31.51 3.87 4.25
C GLN A 37 31.89 3.12 2.97
N ARG A 38 30.95 2.41 2.36
CA ARG A 38 31.04 2.06 0.94
C ARG A 38 29.90 2.78 0.24
N PRO A 39 30.16 3.55 -0.83
CA PRO A 39 29.07 4.08 -1.63
C PRO A 39 28.27 2.88 -2.17
N PRO A 40 26.94 2.83 -1.99
CA PRO A 40 26.15 1.79 -2.60
C PRO A 40 26.19 2.02 -4.11
N HIS A 41 27.02 1.25 -4.81
CA HIS A 41 27.04 1.23 -6.28
C HIS A 41 25.72 0.70 -6.87
N THR A 42 24.84 0.16 -6.03
CA THR A 42 23.54 -0.41 -6.38
C THR A 42 22.41 0.25 -5.60
N PRO A 43 21.24 0.51 -6.22
CA PRO A 43 20.10 1.11 -5.53
C PRO A 43 19.56 0.19 -4.42
N LEU A 44 18.94 0.79 -3.39
CA LEU A 44 18.16 0.07 -2.40
C LEU A 44 16.92 -0.52 -3.07
N ARG A 45 16.76 -1.83 -3.06
CA ARG A 45 15.57 -2.49 -3.61
C ARG A 45 14.48 -2.57 -2.55
N LEU A 46 13.34 -1.95 -2.81
CA LEU A 46 12.18 -1.96 -1.92
C LEU A 46 11.03 -2.69 -2.61
N LEU A 47 10.54 -3.76 -1.98
CA LEU A 47 9.37 -4.49 -2.43
C LEU A 47 8.14 -4.08 -1.61
N VAL A 48 7.06 -3.74 -2.29
CA VAL A 48 5.77 -3.35 -1.69
C VAL A 48 4.70 -4.34 -2.13
N ASP A 49 3.93 -4.84 -1.15
CA ASP A 49 2.70 -5.61 -1.39
C ASP A 49 1.56 -4.64 -1.76
N ALA A 50 1.13 -4.69 -3.02
CA ALA A 50 0.13 -3.78 -3.54
C ALA A 50 -1.23 -3.99 -2.89
N ASP A 51 -1.65 -5.23 -2.66
CA ASP A 51 -3.02 -5.57 -2.25
C ASP A 51 -3.35 -4.99 -0.88
N ASN A 52 -2.39 -5.05 0.05
CA ASN A 52 -2.53 -4.45 1.38
C ASN A 52 -2.36 -2.92 1.37
N CYS A 53 -1.80 -2.37 0.29
CA CYS A 53 -1.51 -0.94 0.13
C CYS A 53 -2.37 -0.23 -0.93
N LEU A 54 -3.38 -0.88 -1.54
CA LEU A 54 -4.15 -0.30 -2.66
C LEU A 54 -4.71 1.08 -2.33
N HIS A 55 -5.27 1.24 -1.13
CA HIS A 55 -5.80 2.52 -0.66
C HIS A 55 -4.73 3.61 -0.53
N ARG A 56 -3.49 3.26 -0.14
CA ARG A 56 -2.34 4.18 -0.09
C ARG A 56 -1.82 4.49 -1.49
N LEU A 57 -1.70 3.47 -2.33
CA LEU A 57 -1.24 3.61 -3.73
C LEU A 57 -2.23 4.43 -4.57
N TYR A 58 -3.51 4.41 -4.21
CA TYR A 58 -4.52 5.30 -4.77
C TYR A 58 -4.33 6.78 -4.35
N GLY A 59 -3.40 7.06 -3.43
CA GLY A 59 -3.11 8.41 -2.91
C GLY A 59 -3.83 8.76 -1.62
N GLY A 60 -4.54 7.80 -0.98
CA GLY A 60 -5.25 8.04 0.28
C GLY A 60 -6.48 8.95 0.15
N PHE A 61 -7.02 9.11 -1.06
CA PHE A 61 -8.22 9.92 -1.34
C PHE A 61 -9.51 9.10 -1.14
N TYR A 62 -9.91 8.91 0.12
CA TYR A 62 -11.02 8.03 0.49
C TYR A 62 -12.43 8.58 0.21
N THR A 63 -12.61 9.89 0.01
CA THR A 63 -13.95 10.49 -0.16
C THR A 63 -14.47 10.36 -1.58
N ASP A 64 -13.58 10.30 -2.56
CA ASP A 64 -13.97 10.55 -3.95
C ASP A 64 -14.14 9.26 -4.75
N TRP A 65 -13.71 8.12 -4.21
CA TRP A 65 -13.83 6.83 -4.93
C TRP A 65 -15.30 6.44 -5.20
N VAL A 66 -16.23 6.81 -4.31
CA VAL A 66 -17.68 6.54 -4.49
C VAL A 66 -18.26 7.36 -5.64
N SER A 67 -17.73 8.56 -5.88
CA SER A 67 -18.18 9.48 -6.94
C SER A 67 -17.47 9.24 -8.28
N GLY A 68 -16.90 8.06 -8.50
CA GLY A 68 -16.15 7.73 -9.72
C GLY A 68 -14.63 7.93 -9.61
N GLY A 69 -14.12 8.41 -8.47
CA GLY A 69 -12.70 8.48 -8.16
C GLY A 69 -11.95 9.69 -8.70
N GLN A 70 -10.76 9.93 -8.13
CA GLN A 70 -9.80 10.96 -8.52
C GLN A 70 -8.56 10.32 -9.15
N TRP A 71 -8.75 9.69 -10.31
CA TRP A 71 -7.69 8.96 -11.01
C TRP A 71 -6.49 9.84 -11.38
N ASN A 72 -6.73 11.11 -11.70
CA ASN A 72 -5.65 12.08 -11.97
C ASN A 72 -4.79 12.34 -10.73
N HIS A 73 -5.40 12.45 -9.55
CA HIS A 73 -4.67 12.59 -8.29
C HIS A 73 -3.87 11.33 -7.96
N MET A 74 -4.44 10.15 -8.18
CA MET A 74 -3.70 8.88 -8.09
C MET A 74 -2.47 8.89 -9.02
N LEU A 75 -2.64 9.27 -10.28
CA LEU A 75 -1.52 9.35 -11.25
C LEU A 75 -0.44 10.32 -10.78
N GLY A 76 -0.83 11.52 -10.33
CA GLY A 76 0.11 12.50 -9.78
C GLY A 76 0.85 11.99 -8.54
N TYR A 77 0.13 11.32 -7.63
CA TYR A 77 0.71 10.70 -6.44
C TYR A 77 1.74 9.62 -6.80
N LEU A 78 1.38 8.69 -7.70
CA LEU A 78 2.27 7.61 -8.12
C LEU A 78 3.49 8.15 -8.88
N ALA A 79 3.33 9.21 -9.69
CA ALA A 79 4.45 9.89 -10.34
C ALA A 79 5.41 10.51 -9.31
N ALA A 80 4.87 11.19 -8.28
CA ALA A 80 5.66 11.77 -7.21
C ALA A 80 6.39 10.70 -6.39
N LEU A 81 5.72 9.58 -6.08
CA LEU A 81 6.30 8.43 -5.40
C LEU A 81 7.48 7.86 -6.21
N ALA A 82 7.27 7.57 -7.50
CA ALA A 82 8.32 7.04 -8.38
C ALA A 82 9.52 7.99 -8.47
N LYS A 83 9.26 9.31 -8.61
CA LYS A 83 10.30 10.34 -8.65
C LYS A 83 11.08 10.42 -7.34
N ALA A 84 10.39 10.33 -6.19
CA ALA A 84 11.02 10.34 -4.87
C ALA A 84 11.90 9.11 -4.63
N CYS A 85 11.44 7.92 -5.04
CA CYS A 85 12.24 6.70 -4.99
C CYS A 85 13.48 6.81 -5.88
N PHE A 86 13.32 7.23 -7.14
CA PHE A 86 14.43 7.42 -8.07
C PHE A 86 15.48 8.40 -7.54
N GLY A 87 15.06 9.59 -7.10
CA GLY A 87 15.96 10.58 -6.49
C GLY A 87 16.59 10.12 -5.17
N GLY A 88 15.98 9.15 -4.50
CA GLY A 88 16.48 8.53 -3.27
C GLY A 88 17.45 7.36 -3.49
N ASN A 89 17.79 7.00 -4.74
CA ASN A 89 18.52 5.77 -5.08
C ASN A 89 17.79 4.50 -4.60
N ILE A 90 16.46 4.50 -4.71
CA ILE A 90 15.58 3.39 -4.34
C ILE A 90 14.93 2.82 -5.60
N GLU A 91 15.17 1.54 -5.85
CA GLU A 91 14.49 0.77 -6.88
C GLU A 91 13.22 0.16 -6.27
N LEU A 92 12.06 0.72 -6.64
CA LEU A 92 10.77 0.29 -6.15
C LEU A 92 10.22 -0.86 -6.99
N PHE A 93 9.79 -1.92 -6.31
CA PHE A 93 9.05 -3.05 -6.86
C PHE A 93 7.68 -3.12 -6.19
N VAL A 94 6.62 -3.28 -6.97
CA VAL A 94 5.25 -3.35 -6.46
C VAL A 94 4.60 -4.65 -6.94
N PHE A 95 4.37 -5.56 -6.01
CA PHE A 95 3.82 -6.88 -6.31
C PHE A 95 2.31 -6.91 -6.12
N PHE A 96 1.60 -7.45 -7.11
CA PHE A 96 0.17 -7.72 -7.06
C PHE A 96 -0.02 -9.22 -6.93
N ASN A 97 -0.85 -9.66 -5.98
CA ASN A 97 -1.07 -11.09 -5.82
C ASN A 97 -1.72 -11.69 -7.07
N GLY A 98 -1.32 -12.93 -7.36
CA GLY A 98 -1.89 -13.72 -8.45
C GLY A 98 -3.18 -14.42 -8.03
N ALA A 99 -3.35 -15.64 -8.53
CA ALA A 99 -4.52 -16.44 -8.22
C ALA A 99 -4.61 -16.81 -6.73
N LEU A 100 -5.84 -17.00 -6.25
CA LEU A 100 -6.13 -17.42 -4.88
C LEU A 100 -5.67 -18.87 -4.63
N GLU A 101 -4.94 -19.08 -3.54
CA GLU A 101 -4.54 -20.40 -3.09
C GLU A 101 -5.70 -21.13 -2.40
N LYS A 102 -5.85 -22.44 -2.67
CA LYS A 102 -6.95 -23.26 -2.13
C LYS A 102 -7.02 -23.23 -0.60
N ALA A 103 -5.87 -23.27 0.08
CA ALA A 103 -5.80 -23.25 1.55
C ALA A 103 -6.41 -21.96 2.16
N ARG A 104 -6.42 -20.87 1.40
CA ARG A 104 -6.86 -19.54 1.83
C ARG A 104 -8.29 -19.20 1.40
N LEU A 105 -9.01 -20.16 0.83
CA LEU A 105 -10.37 -19.94 0.34
C LEU A 105 -11.32 -19.51 1.47
N HIS A 106 -11.19 -20.09 2.66
CA HIS A 106 -12.00 -19.75 3.81
C HIS A 106 -11.81 -18.28 4.25
N GLU A 107 -10.58 -17.78 4.23
CA GLU A 107 -10.26 -16.37 4.51
C GLU A 107 -10.85 -15.45 3.44
N TRP A 108 -10.74 -15.85 2.18
CA TRP A 108 -11.30 -15.11 1.07
C TRP A 108 -12.82 -14.99 1.22
N VAL A 109 -13.53 -16.08 1.53
CA VAL A 109 -14.99 -16.07 1.77
C VAL A 109 -15.35 -15.09 2.89
N LYS A 110 -14.62 -15.13 4.02
CA LYS A 110 -14.81 -14.20 5.13
C LYS A 110 -14.60 -12.75 4.68
N ARG A 111 -13.55 -12.48 3.90
CA ARG A 111 -13.26 -11.15 3.35
C ARG A 111 -14.38 -10.67 2.42
N GLN A 112 -14.88 -11.52 1.52
CA GLN A 112 -16.00 -11.18 0.64
C GLN A 112 -17.28 -10.84 1.42
N GLY A 113 -17.55 -11.58 2.51
CA GLY A 113 -18.65 -11.28 3.41
C GLY A 113 -18.54 -9.87 4.01
N ASN A 114 -17.35 -9.51 4.51
CA ASN A 114 -17.07 -8.20 5.07
C ASN A 114 -17.18 -7.09 4.02
N GLU A 115 -16.58 -7.27 2.83
CA GLU A 115 -16.64 -6.32 1.72
C GLU A 115 -18.09 -6.05 1.30
N ARG A 116 -18.93 -7.10 1.23
CA ARG A 116 -20.36 -6.97 0.94
C ARG A 116 -21.09 -6.15 2.02
N GLN A 117 -20.80 -6.39 3.29
CA GLN A 117 -21.39 -5.63 4.39
C GLN A 117 -20.98 -4.14 4.32
N THR A 118 -19.70 -3.86 4.05
CA THR A 118 -19.21 -2.49 3.84
C THR A 118 -19.90 -1.83 2.66
N ALA A 119 -20.08 -2.54 1.54
CA ALA A 119 -20.82 -2.02 0.38
C ALA A 119 -22.25 -1.61 0.75
N GLN A 120 -22.95 -2.46 1.51
CA GLN A 120 -24.31 -2.17 1.98
C GLN A 120 -24.36 -0.92 2.89
N GLN A 121 -23.38 -0.78 3.79
CA GLN A 121 -23.26 0.40 4.65
C GLN A 121 -23.05 1.69 3.84
N ILE A 122 -22.19 1.64 2.82
CA ILE A 122 -21.92 2.78 1.94
C ILE A 122 -23.18 3.17 1.17
N VAL A 123 -23.85 2.22 0.53
CA VAL A 123 -25.07 2.48 -0.25
C VAL A 123 -26.15 3.09 0.64
N SER A 124 -26.39 2.50 1.82
CA SER A 124 -27.37 3.00 2.78
C SER A 124 -27.03 4.42 3.27
N HIS A 125 -25.77 4.71 3.57
CA HIS A 125 -25.35 6.05 4.00
C HIS A 125 -25.57 7.09 2.90
N VAL A 126 -25.16 6.77 1.66
CA VAL A 126 -25.33 7.68 0.52
C VAL A 126 -26.81 7.94 0.26
N GLN A 127 -27.65 6.91 0.28
CA GLN A 127 -29.10 7.03 0.07
C GLN A 127 -29.78 7.86 1.17
N ASN A 128 -29.46 7.61 2.44
CA ASN A 128 -30.15 8.24 3.57
C ASN A 128 -29.61 9.63 3.92
N LYS A 129 -28.31 9.89 3.71
CA LYS A 129 -27.66 11.13 4.13
C LYS A 129 -27.20 12.01 2.98
N GLY A 130 -27.06 11.50 1.76
CA GLY A 130 -26.61 12.27 0.60
C GLY A 130 -25.18 12.84 0.72
N THR A 131 -24.38 12.32 1.66
CA THR A 131 -23.00 12.77 1.90
C THR A 131 -21.99 11.65 1.63
N PRO A 132 -20.71 11.96 1.37
CA PRO A 132 -19.68 10.95 1.25
C PRO A 132 -19.59 10.07 2.52
N PRO A 133 -19.32 8.76 2.39
CA PRO A 133 -19.18 7.89 3.55
C PRO A 133 -17.89 8.15 4.34
N PRO A 134 -17.80 7.69 5.60
CA PRO A 134 -16.57 7.70 6.38
C PRO A 134 -15.38 7.09 5.63
N LYS A 135 -14.19 7.69 5.77
CA LYS A 135 -12.96 7.27 5.07
C LYS A 135 -12.54 5.82 5.35
N VAL A 136 -12.91 5.30 6.52
CA VAL A 136 -12.62 3.91 6.94
C VAL A 136 -13.44 2.88 6.16
N TRP A 137 -14.56 3.27 5.53
CA TRP A 137 -15.38 2.40 4.69
C TRP A 137 -14.89 2.45 3.25
N PHE A 138 -13.66 2.00 3.06
CA PHE A 138 -13.05 1.91 1.73
C PHE A 138 -13.32 0.56 1.09
N LEU A 139 -13.94 0.58 -0.08
CA LEU A 139 -14.08 -0.60 -0.94
C LEU A 139 -13.45 -0.25 -2.30
N PRO A 140 -12.32 -0.86 -2.68
CA PRO A 140 -11.68 -0.52 -3.94
C PRO A 140 -12.58 -0.93 -5.12
N PRO A 141 -12.77 -0.05 -6.13
CA PRO A 141 -13.34 -0.45 -7.42
C PRO A 141 -12.57 -1.63 -8.00
N VAL A 142 -13.27 -2.53 -8.69
CA VAL A 142 -12.72 -3.79 -9.21
C VAL A 142 -11.49 -3.59 -10.12
N CYS A 143 -11.46 -2.49 -10.87
CA CYS A 143 -10.37 -2.15 -11.78
C CYS A 143 -9.19 -1.44 -11.10
N MET A 144 -9.30 -1.01 -9.83
CA MET A 144 -8.32 -0.14 -9.19
C MET A 144 -6.92 -0.74 -9.19
N ALA A 145 -6.78 -2.01 -8.79
CA ALA A 145 -5.49 -2.69 -8.78
C ALA A 145 -4.85 -2.72 -10.19
N HIS A 146 -5.67 -2.97 -11.22
CA HIS A 146 -5.23 -2.97 -12.61
C HIS A 146 -4.80 -1.56 -13.06
N CYS A 147 -5.59 -0.52 -12.78
CA CYS A 147 -5.26 0.87 -13.10
C CYS A 147 -3.97 1.32 -12.42
N ILE A 148 -3.78 1.00 -11.14
CA ILE A 148 -2.55 1.31 -10.39
C ILE A 148 -1.36 0.58 -11.03
N ARG A 149 -1.51 -0.71 -11.37
CA ARG A 149 -0.45 -1.47 -12.04
C ARG A 149 -0.02 -0.83 -13.36
N LEU A 150 -0.98 -0.43 -14.21
CA LEU A 150 -0.67 0.24 -15.48
C LEU A 150 0.01 1.60 -15.26
N ALA A 151 -0.43 2.36 -14.26
CA ALA A 151 0.19 3.63 -13.90
C ALA A 151 1.64 3.45 -13.42
N LEU A 152 1.91 2.45 -12.57
CA LEU A 152 3.25 2.12 -12.10
C LEU A 152 4.20 1.74 -13.23
N ILE A 153 3.72 0.92 -14.19
CA ILE A 153 4.47 0.58 -15.41
C ILE A 153 4.82 1.84 -16.21
N ARG A 154 3.85 2.76 -16.38
CA ARG A 154 4.08 4.06 -17.04
C ARG A 154 5.18 4.88 -16.36
N PHE A 155 5.33 4.77 -15.04
CA PHE A 155 6.36 5.47 -14.27
C PHE A 155 7.64 4.66 -14.05
N HIS A 156 7.84 3.58 -14.81
CA HIS A 156 9.01 2.70 -14.75
C HIS A 156 9.24 2.05 -13.36
N VAL A 157 8.17 1.88 -12.58
CA VAL A 157 8.18 1.05 -11.37
C VAL A 157 7.98 -0.41 -11.79
N LYS A 158 8.76 -1.31 -11.18
CA LYS A 158 8.79 -2.73 -11.54
C LYS A 158 7.76 -3.56 -10.80
#